data_AF-A0A367RXL7-F1
#
_entry.id   AF-A0A367RXL7-F1
#
_cell.length_a   1.000
_cell.length_b   1.000
_cell.length_c   1.000
_cell.angle_alpha   90.00
_cell.angle_beta   90.00
_cell.angle_gamma   90.00
#
_symmetry.space_group_name_H-M   'P 1'
#
loop_
_entity.id
_entity.type
_entity.pdbx_description
1 polymer ?
#
loop_
_entity_poly.entity_id
_entity_poly.type
_entity_poly.pdbx_seq_one_letter_code
_entity_poly.pdbx_strand_id
1 'polypeptide(L)'
;MPYLTSASEIRAIVAEYTNAKTLWIDTEVADYKSRNPRLSLIQVLDNPQDMSGDRVYLLDVLDQPTIIAEFVDQIMINSAIEKVFHNASYDLKFLGSKKAKNITCTLEMAKKIPYYLLPLPNYQLKTIATALCSFNNIDKQEQKSDWGKRPLTEEQIEYAYLDCIYLAQIHLNLLGLQAQASPEPATEDLISLSTRYSELEQQWKSLNSEFEHLQERMKKAMQAQNISETSNYKLTSYERTTVKAAFTELAKLAQTQGINLDFPITLTQKLQKDLGKNLEQLSVDIDKNTSWRLISKTQESEAEDE
;
A
#
# COMPACT_ATOMS: atom_id res chain seq x y z
N MET A 1 -8.81 5.76 -31.55
CA MET A 1 -8.26 6.28 -30.28
C MET A 1 -8.41 7.81 -30.22
N PRO A 2 -9.41 8.31 -29.47
CA PRO A 2 -9.65 9.74 -29.35
C PRO A 2 -8.56 10.44 -28.52
N TYR A 3 -7.70 11.21 -29.18
CA TYR A 3 -6.73 12.12 -28.56
C TYR A 3 -7.23 13.56 -28.67
N LEU A 4 -7.61 14.15 -27.52
CA LEU A 4 -8.26 15.44 -27.44
C LEU A 4 -7.27 16.51 -27.00
N THR A 5 -7.08 17.52 -27.83
CA THR A 5 -6.18 18.66 -27.54
C THR A 5 -6.92 19.95 -27.24
N SER A 6 -8.20 20.07 -27.64
CA SER A 6 -8.98 21.27 -27.40
C SER A 6 -9.68 21.24 -26.04
N ALA A 7 -9.61 22.36 -25.33
CA ALA A 7 -10.30 22.54 -24.05
C ALA A 7 -11.81 22.29 -24.13
N SER A 8 -12.46 22.61 -25.25
CA SER A 8 -13.90 22.40 -25.46
C SER A 8 -14.25 20.92 -25.57
N GLU A 9 -13.47 20.14 -26.31
CA GLU A 9 -13.72 18.69 -26.44
C GLU A 9 -13.43 17.96 -25.12
N ILE A 10 -12.35 18.35 -24.42
CA ILE A 10 -12.03 17.80 -23.11
C ILE A 10 -13.17 18.07 -22.11
N ARG A 11 -13.71 19.30 -22.07
CA ARG A 11 -14.86 19.61 -21.21
C ARG A 11 -16.10 18.80 -21.56
N ALA A 12 -16.37 18.59 -22.85
CA ALA A 12 -17.52 17.82 -23.30
C ALA A 12 -17.43 16.37 -22.80
N ILE A 13 -16.29 15.70 -23.00
CA ILE A 13 -16.13 14.31 -22.53
C ILE A 13 -16.11 14.21 -21.01
N VAL A 14 -15.51 15.18 -20.31
CA VAL A 14 -15.53 15.22 -18.83
C VAL A 14 -16.96 15.35 -18.31
N ALA A 15 -17.80 16.16 -18.96
CA ALA A 15 -19.21 16.25 -18.61
C ALA A 15 -19.94 14.91 -18.81
N GLU A 16 -19.63 14.16 -19.87
CA GLU A 16 -20.18 12.82 -20.08
C GLU A 16 -19.76 11.84 -18.96
N TYR A 17 -18.48 11.86 -18.57
CA TYR A 17 -17.93 11.02 -17.51
C TYR A 17 -18.57 11.25 -16.13
N THR A 18 -19.25 12.37 -15.89
CA THR A 18 -20.00 12.58 -14.65
C THR A 18 -21.11 11.56 -14.42
N ASN A 19 -21.55 10.87 -15.48
CA ASN A 19 -22.58 9.83 -15.44
C ASN A 19 -22.00 8.41 -15.34
N ALA A 20 -20.67 8.25 -15.40
CA ALA A 20 -20.02 6.96 -15.30
C ALA A 20 -20.07 6.44 -13.85
N LYS A 21 -20.15 5.12 -13.68
CA LYS A 21 -20.05 4.48 -12.36
C LYS A 21 -18.60 4.29 -11.93
N THR A 22 -17.76 3.90 -12.88
CA THR A 22 -16.34 3.63 -12.67
C THR A 22 -15.56 4.20 -13.84
N LEU A 23 -14.43 4.83 -13.54
CA LEU A 23 -13.45 5.30 -14.53
C LEU A 23 -12.10 4.69 -14.21
N TRP A 24 -11.42 4.15 -15.22
CA TRP A 24 -10.03 3.71 -15.13
C TRP A 24 -9.16 4.82 -15.68
N ILE A 25 -8.29 5.34 -14.82
CA ILE A 25 -7.55 6.57 -15.08
C ILE A 25 -6.07 6.29 -14.89
N ASP A 26 -5.28 6.80 -15.82
CA ASP A 26 -3.83 6.90 -15.68
C ASP A 26 -3.38 8.34 -15.97
N THR A 27 -2.12 8.66 -15.68
CA THR A 27 -1.54 9.96 -16.03
C THR A 27 -0.12 9.87 -16.56
N GLU A 28 0.24 10.83 -17.42
CA GLU A 28 1.63 11.03 -17.85
C GLU A 28 2.11 12.43 -17.51
N VAL A 29 3.40 12.53 -17.17
CA VAL A 29 4.00 13.78 -16.69
C VAL A 29 5.18 14.22 -17.55
N ALA A 30 5.20 15.50 -17.89
CA ALA A 30 6.35 16.16 -18.47
C ALA A 30 7.36 16.52 -17.38
N ASP A 31 8.63 16.63 -17.77
CA ASP A 31 9.73 17.07 -16.89
C ASP A 31 9.87 16.23 -15.61
N TYR A 32 9.72 14.90 -15.70
CA TYR A 32 9.65 14.01 -14.53
C TYR A 32 10.84 14.11 -13.57
N LYS A 33 12.02 14.52 -14.07
CA LYS A 33 13.24 14.72 -13.26
C LYS A 33 13.31 16.09 -12.59
N SER A 34 12.43 17.01 -12.95
CA SER A 34 12.40 18.36 -12.39
C SER A 34 11.78 18.38 -11.00
N ARG A 35 11.95 19.48 -10.28
CA ARG A 35 11.30 19.68 -8.97
C ARG A 35 9.78 19.84 -9.08
N ASN A 36 9.29 20.29 -10.23
CA ASN A 36 7.88 20.61 -10.48
C ASN A 36 7.44 19.91 -11.78
N PRO A 37 7.29 18.57 -11.79
CA PRO A 37 6.76 17.86 -12.94
C PRO A 37 5.37 18.40 -13.28
N ARG A 38 5.07 18.48 -14.58
CA ARG A 38 3.80 19.03 -15.09
C ARG A 38 2.94 17.88 -15.59
N LEU A 39 1.67 17.85 -15.19
CA LEU A 39 0.73 16.89 -15.73
C LEU A 39 0.55 17.16 -17.23
N SER A 40 0.78 16.14 -18.05
CA SER A 40 0.80 16.25 -19.51
C SER A 40 -0.42 15.60 -20.14
N LEU A 41 -0.76 14.41 -19.68
CA LEU A 41 -1.86 13.61 -20.22
C LEU A 41 -2.68 13.03 -19.08
N ILE A 42 -4.00 12.98 -19.27
CA ILE A 42 -4.91 12.16 -18.46
C ILE A 42 -5.54 11.16 -19.41
N GLN A 43 -5.38 9.87 -19.14
CA GLN A 43 -6.04 8.81 -19.87
C GLN A 43 -7.28 8.37 -19.11
N VAL A 44 -8.41 8.21 -19.80
CA VAL A 44 -9.66 7.77 -19.17
C VAL A 44 -10.34 6.72 -20.02
N LEU A 45 -10.62 5.58 -19.40
CA LEU A 45 -11.52 4.57 -19.91
C LEU A 45 -12.78 4.52 -19.05
N ASP A 46 -13.94 4.45 -19.67
CA ASP A 46 -15.25 4.42 -19.02
C ASP A 46 -16.04 3.12 -19.21
N ASN A 47 -15.49 2.18 -20.00
CA ASN A 47 -16.06 0.87 -20.24
C ASN A 47 -14.98 -0.22 -20.18
N PRO A 48 -14.98 -1.10 -19.16
CA PRO A 48 -13.93 -2.10 -19.03
C PRO A 48 -14.06 -3.24 -20.04
N GLN A 49 -15.13 -3.30 -20.83
CA GLN A 49 -15.29 -4.29 -21.90
C GLN A 49 -14.72 -3.79 -23.23
N ASP A 50 -14.34 -2.52 -23.32
CA ASP A 50 -13.70 -1.99 -24.52
C ASP A 50 -12.22 -2.42 -24.56
N MET A 51 -11.93 -3.28 -25.54
CA MET A 51 -10.59 -3.76 -25.85
C MET A 51 -10.04 -3.15 -27.16
N SER A 52 -10.83 -2.39 -27.92
CA SER A 52 -10.37 -1.73 -29.15
C SER A 52 -9.68 -0.39 -28.88
N GLY A 53 -9.93 0.20 -27.71
CA GLY A 53 -9.38 1.51 -27.33
C GLY A 53 -10.18 2.68 -27.90
N ASP A 54 -11.38 2.45 -28.43
CA ASP A 54 -12.23 3.50 -29.00
C ASP A 54 -12.86 4.39 -27.92
N ARG A 55 -12.99 3.88 -26.70
CA ARG A 55 -13.49 4.59 -25.52
C ARG A 55 -12.39 4.98 -24.54
N VAL A 56 -11.12 4.79 -24.91
CA VAL A 56 -10.00 5.35 -24.15
C VAL A 56 -9.71 6.75 -24.68
N TYR A 57 -10.07 7.76 -23.91
CA TYR A 57 -9.79 9.15 -24.26
C TYR A 57 -8.48 9.60 -23.65
N LEU A 58 -7.62 10.16 -24.50
CA LEU A 58 -6.36 10.77 -24.09
C LEU A 58 -6.58 12.29 -24.05
N LEU A 59 -6.61 12.86 -22.85
CA LEU A 59 -6.88 14.27 -22.61
C LEU A 59 -5.55 15.02 -22.50
N ASP A 60 -5.19 15.82 -23.51
CA ASP A 60 -4.01 16.66 -23.46
C ASP A 60 -4.23 17.83 -22.51
N VAL A 61 -3.53 17.81 -21.38
CA VAL A 61 -3.67 18.83 -20.33
C VAL A 61 -2.38 19.58 -20.06
N LEU A 62 -1.36 19.39 -20.89
CA LEU A 62 -0.08 20.07 -20.75
C LEU A 62 -0.28 21.59 -20.79
N ASP A 63 0.20 22.27 -19.75
CA ASP A 63 0.05 23.72 -19.56
C ASP A 63 -1.42 24.21 -19.53
N GLN A 64 -2.37 23.34 -19.17
CA GLN A 64 -3.80 23.65 -19.02
C GLN A 64 -4.30 23.48 -17.56
N PRO A 65 -3.81 24.27 -16.59
CA PRO A 65 -4.15 24.12 -15.18
C PRO A 65 -5.66 24.27 -14.90
N THR A 66 -6.37 25.10 -15.67
CA THR A 66 -7.81 25.28 -15.54
C THR A 66 -8.57 24.00 -15.90
N ILE A 67 -8.16 23.30 -16.96
CA ILE A 67 -8.79 22.03 -17.37
C ILE A 67 -8.53 20.93 -16.34
N ILE A 68 -7.33 20.88 -15.78
CA ILE A 68 -6.99 19.95 -14.69
C ILE A 68 -7.87 20.23 -13.46
N ALA A 69 -8.03 21.50 -13.08
CA ALA A 69 -8.88 21.89 -11.95
C ALA A 69 -10.35 21.49 -12.19
N GLU A 70 -10.88 21.74 -13.38
CA GLU A 70 -12.24 21.35 -13.77
C GLU A 70 -12.43 19.82 -13.75
N PHE A 71 -11.44 19.05 -14.20
CA PHE A 71 -11.45 17.58 -14.11
C PHE A 71 -11.49 17.12 -12.64
N VAL A 72 -10.68 17.73 -11.78
CA VAL A 72 -10.65 17.42 -10.35
C VAL A 72 -12.00 17.70 -9.71
N ASP A 73 -12.59 18.87 -9.99
CA ASP A 73 -13.83 19.32 -9.38
C ASP A 73 -15.07 18.54 -9.87
N GLN A 74 -15.04 18.00 -11.09
CA GLN A 74 -16.16 17.23 -11.63
C GLN A 74 -16.04 15.72 -11.38
N ILE A 75 -14.82 15.17 -11.46
CA ILE A 75 -14.58 13.72 -11.46
C ILE A 75 -13.94 13.26 -10.14
N MET A 76 -12.80 13.85 -9.78
CA MET A 76 -11.99 13.31 -8.68
C MET A 76 -12.66 13.46 -7.32
N ILE A 77 -13.33 14.60 -7.07
CA ILE A 77 -14.05 14.83 -5.80
C ILE A 77 -15.41 14.13 -5.74
N ASN A 78 -15.97 13.73 -6.89
CA ASN A 78 -17.29 13.12 -6.97
C ASN A 78 -17.26 11.69 -6.41
N SER A 79 -17.86 11.47 -5.24
CA SER A 79 -17.87 10.16 -4.56
C SER A 79 -18.76 9.12 -5.24
N ALA A 80 -19.68 9.52 -6.11
CA ALA A 80 -20.55 8.59 -6.84
C ALA A 80 -19.81 7.83 -7.94
N ILE A 81 -18.67 8.35 -8.40
CA ILE A 81 -17.82 7.74 -9.42
C ILE A 81 -16.66 7.05 -8.71
N GLU A 82 -16.47 5.77 -8.95
CA GLU A 82 -15.24 5.08 -8.58
C GLU A 82 -14.13 5.45 -9.56
N LYS A 83 -12.95 5.85 -9.05
CA LYS A 83 -11.78 6.05 -9.91
C LYS A 83 -10.73 5.00 -9.57
N VAL A 84 -10.39 4.22 -10.58
CA VAL A 84 -9.44 3.12 -10.49
C VAL A 84 -8.12 3.58 -11.07
N PHE A 85 -7.04 3.39 -10.32
CA PHE A 85 -5.67 3.71 -10.72
C PHE A 85 -4.75 2.53 -10.40
N HIS A 86 -3.59 2.49 -11.05
CA HIS A 86 -2.47 1.68 -10.56
C HIS A 86 -1.46 2.57 -9.85
N ASN A 87 -1.11 2.25 -8.60
CA ASN A 87 -0.27 3.12 -7.77
C ASN A 87 -0.85 4.55 -7.60
N ALA A 88 -2.16 4.64 -7.34
CA ALA A 88 -2.94 5.88 -7.24
C ALA A 88 -2.26 7.05 -6.50
N SER A 89 -1.49 6.76 -5.46
CA SER A 89 -0.78 7.77 -4.66
C SER A 89 0.13 8.69 -5.50
N TYR A 90 0.61 8.22 -6.65
CA TYR A 90 1.41 9.01 -7.57
C TYR A 90 0.54 10.01 -8.35
N ASP A 91 -0.45 9.53 -9.09
CA ASP A 91 -1.34 10.33 -9.96
C ASP A 91 -2.16 11.33 -9.16
N LEU A 92 -2.63 10.92 -7.98
CA LEU A 92 -3.40 11.78 -7.08
C LEU A 92 -2.64 13.04 -6.67
N LYS A 93 -1.30 13.08 -6.71
CA LYS A 93 -0.55 14.33 -6.45
C LYS A 93 -0.91 15.43 -7.43
N PHE A 94 -1.25 15.07 -8.67
CA PHE A 94 -1.65 15.99 -9.72
C PHE A 94 -3.17 16.17 -9.78
N LEU A 95 -3.93 15.17 -9.32
CA LEU A 95 -5.39 15.10 -9.43
C LEU A 95 -6.12 15.37 -8.09
N GLY A 96 -5.72 16.41 -7.37
CA GLY A 96 -6.44 16.92 -6.19
C GLY A 96 -6.11 16.25 -4.84
N SER A 97 -5.25 15.23 -4.85
CA SER A 97 -4.67 14.57 -3.67
C SER A 97 -5.73 14.15 -2.64
N LYS A 98 -5.71 14.70 -1.43
CA LYS A 98 -6.68 14.37 -0.36
C LYS A 98 -8.13 14.72 -0.67
N LYS A 99 -8.39 15.56 -1.68
CA LYS A 99 -9.76 15.91 -2.09
C LYS A 99 -10.42 14.76 -2.85
N ALA A 100 -9.64 13.92 -3.53
CA ALA A 100 -10.16 12.81 -4.32
C ALA A 100 -10.91 11.80 -3.45
N LYS A 101 -12.05 11.31 -3.94
CA LYS A 101 -12.96 10.40 -3.23
C LYS A 101 -13.16 9.13 -4.01
N ASN A 102 -13.56 8.04 -3.34
CA ASN A 102 -13.89 6.76 -3.97
C ASN A 102 -12.78 6.27 -4.93
N ILE A 103 -11.58 6.11 -4.37
CA ILE A 103 -10.38 5.70 -5.12
C ILE A 103 -10.09 4.23 -4.86
N THR A 104 -9.95 3.48 -5.95
CA THR A 104 -9.48 2.10 -5.94
C THR A 104 -8.08 2.04 -6.53
N CYS A 105 -7.17 1.36 -5.83
CA CYS A 105 -5.77 1.23 -6.25
C CYS A 105 -5.42 -0.24 -6.50
N THR A 106 -5.21 -0.61 -7.76
CA THR A 106 -4.95 -2.01 -8.14
C THR A 106 -3.63 -2.53 -7.58
N LEU A 107 -2.63 -1.67 -7.37
CA LEU A 107 -1.38 -2.01 -6.68
C LEU A 107 -1.65 -2.47 -5.24
N GLU A 108 -2.47 -1.74 -4.50
CA GLU A 108 -2.78 -2.05 -3.11
C GLU A 108 -3.74 -3.24 -2.99
N MET A 109 -4.65 -3.43 -3.96
CA MET A 109 -5.44 -4.65 -4.08
C MET A 109 -4.53 -5.88 -4.26
N ALA A 110 -3.62 -5.83 -5.24
CA ALA A 110 -2.75 -6.95 -5.55
C ALA A 110 -1.85 -7.36 -4.37
N LYS A 111 -1.31 -6.39 -3.61
CA LYS A 111 -0.49 -6.65 -2.41
C LYS A 111 -1.25 -7.37 -1.28
N LYS A 112 -2.58 -7.24 -1.23
CA LYS A 112 -3.41 -7.89 -0.21
C LYS A 112 -3.81 -9.31 -0.59
N ILE A 113 -3.65 -9.69 -1.86
CA ILE A 113 -3.94 -11.05 -2.31
C ILE A 113 -2.81 -11.97 -1.82
N PRO A 114 -3.13 -13.10 -1.15
CA PRO A 114 -2.12 -14.06 -0.73
C PRO A 114 -1.28 -14.59 -1.89
N TYR A 115 0.01 -14.80 -1.61
CA TYR A 115 0.99 -15.23 -2.62
C TYR A 115 0.59 -16.50 -3.39
N TYR A 116 -0.07 -17.46 -2.73
CA TYR A 116 -0.49 -18.71 -3.38
C TYR A 116 -1.61 -18.52 -4.43
N LEU A 117 -2.36 -17.41 -4.36
CA LEU A 117 -3.36 -17.03 -5.36
C LEU A 117 -2.78 -16.10 -6.44
N LEU A 118 -1.82 -15.25 -6.07
CA LEU A 118 -1.17 -14.31 -6.97
C LEU A 118 0.36 -14.34 -6.83
N PRO A 119 1.03 -15.38 -7.37
CA PRO A 119 2.47 -15.53 -7.23
C PRO A 119 3.20 -14.59 -8.20
N LEU A 120 3.59 -13.41 -7.72
CA LEU A 120 4.26 -12.40 -8.54
C LEU A 120 5.64 -12.00 -7.99
N PRO A 121 6.62 -11.72 -8.87
CA PRO A 121 7.93 -11.20 -8.44
C PRO A 121 7.88 -9.74 -8.00
N ASN A 122 6.91 -8.97 -8.52
CA ASN A 122 6.60 -7.61 -8.14
C ASN A 122 5.17 -7.26 -8.60
N TYR A 123 4.66 -6.12 -8.18
CA TYR A 123 3.29 -5.69 -8.45
C TYR A 123 3.20 -4.52 -9.44
N GLN A 124 4.13 -4.40 -10.40
CA GLN A 124 4.01 -3.41 -11.46
C GLN A 124 2.80 -3.73 -12.36
N LEU A 125 2.11 -2.70 -12.87
CA LEU A 125 0.94 -2.83 -13.76
C LEU A 125 1.14 -3.93 -14.81
N LYS A 126 2.24 -3.85 -15.57
CA LYS A 126 2.58 -4.78 -16.66
C LYS A 126 2.84 -6.21 -16.18
N THR A 127 3.47 -6.36 -15.02
CA THR A 127 3.70 -7.69 -14.43
C THR A 127 2.37 -8.35 -14.07
N ILE A 128 1.43 -7.58 -13.50
CA ILE A 128 0.09 -8.06 -13.19
C ILE A 128 -0.72 -8.31 -14.50
N ALA A 129 -0.61 -7.41 -15.48
CA ALA A 129 -1.25 -7.51 -16.79
C ALA A 129 -0.88 -8.82 -17.51
N THR A 130 0.42 -9.14 -17.55
CA THR A 130 0.90 -10.39 -18.14
C THR A 130 0.39 -11.60 -17.37
N ALA A 131 0.48 -11.58 -16.04
CA ALA A 131 0.12 -12.73 -15.22
C ALA A 131 -1.39 -13.04 -15.20
N LEU A 132 -2.24 -12.01 -15.11
CA LEU A 132 -3.68 -12.18 -14.97
C LEU A 132 -4.45 -12.11 -16.29
N CYS A 133 -3.91 -11.39 -17.27
CA CYS A 133 -4.65 -11.10 -18.50
C CYS A 133 -3.93 -11.62 -19.75
N SER A 134 -2.77 -12.29 -19.60
CA SER A 134 -1.98 -12.83 -20.71
C SER A 134 -1.54 -11.78 -21.74
N PHE A 135 -1.44 -10.51 -21.34
CA PHE A 135 -0.85 -9.46 -22.14
C PHE A 135 0.67 -9.64 -22.17
N ASN A 136 1.15 -10.19 -23.29
CA ASN A 136 2.57 -10.48 -23.51
C ASN A 136 3.24 -9.34 -24.29
N ASN A 137 4.57 -9.22 -24.17
CA ASN A 137 5.39 -8.26 -24.93
C ASN A 137 5.00 -6.78 -24.74
N ILE A 138 4.56 -6.41 -23.53
CA ILE A 138 4.20 -5.01 -23.23
C ILE A 138 5.45 -4.12 -23.29
N ASP A 139 5.46 -3.17 -24.21
CA ASP A 139 6.57 -2.22 -24.35
C ASP A 139 6.67 -1.31 -23.11
N LYS A 140 7.90 -1.03 -22.67
CA LYS A 140 8.22 -0.15 -21.54
C LYS A 140 8.98 1.11 -21.96
N GLN A 141 9.27 1.27 -23.25
CA GLN A 141 10.06 2.39 -23.75
C GLN A 141 9.39 3.74 -23.43
N GLU A 142 8.09 3.84 -23.69
CA GLU A 142 7.37 5.10 -23.55
C GLU A 142 7.07 5.53 -22.11
N GLN A 143 7.20 4.62 -21.13
CA GLN A 143 7.06 4.98 -19.70
C GLN A 143 8.05 6.07 -19.25
N LYS A 144 9.18 6.22 -19.95
CA LYS A 144 10.21 7.22 -19.64
C LYS A 144 10.44 8.22 -20.78
N SER A 145 9.56 8.25 -21.78
CA SER A 145 9.70 9.18 -22.90
C SER A 145 9.34 10.61 -22.48
N ASP A 146 9.64 11.56 -23.38
CA ASP A 146 9.37 12.97 -23.13
C ASP A 146 7.91 13.29 -23.44
N TRP A 147 7.05 13.14 -22.42
CA TRP A 147 5.64 13.51 -22.49
C TRP A 147 5.41 15.03 -22.56
N GLY A 148 6.44 15.87 -22.48
CA GLY A 148 6.34 17.31 -22.71
C GLY A 148 6.40 17.72 -24.19
N LYS A 149 6.81 16.79 -25.07
CA LYS A 149 6.94 17.06 -26.51
C LYS A 149 5.59 16.96 -27.21
N ARG A 150 5.38 17.83 -28.21
CA ARG A 150 4.21 17.80 -29.09
C ARG A 150 4.60 17.86 -30.58
N PRO A 151 3.81 17.23 -31.48
CA PRO A 151 2.73 16.28 -31.18
C PRO A 151 3.27 15.02 -30.48
N LEU A 152 2.40 14.30 -29.76
CA LEU A 152 2.74 12.97 -29.23
C LEU A 152 3.02 12.02 -30.40
N THR A 153 3.95 11.08 -30.21
CA THR A 153 4.21 10.06 -31.23
C THR A 153 3.11 8.99 -31.23
N GLU A 154 3.04 8.21 -32.30
CA GLU A 154 2.08 7.09 -32.38
C GLU A 154 2.34 6.07 -31.28
N GLU A 155 3.60 5.82 -30.93
CA GLU A 155 3.99 4.91 -29.85
C GLU A 155 3.57 5.44 -28.48
N GLN A 156 3.68 6.76 -28.23
CA GLN A 156 3.20 7.37 -26.98
C GLN A 156 1.68 7.27 -26.86
N ILE A 157 0.96 7.54 -27.94
CA ILE A 157 -0.50 7.38 -27.98
C ILE A 157 -0.86 5.92 -27.73
N GLU A 158 -0.15 4.99 -28.39
CA GLU A 158 -0.37 3.56 -28.25
C GLU A 158 -0.14 3.09 -26.81
N TYR A 159 0.96 3.52 -26.23
CA TYR A 159 1.29 3.25 -24.85
C TYR A 159 0.20 3.71 -23.88
N ALA A 160 -0.21 4.97 -24.01
CA ALA A 160 -1.15 5.62 -23.11
C ALA A 160 -2.53 4.93 -23.11
N TYR A 161 -3.03 4.51 -24.27
CA TYR A 161 -4.34 3.83 -24.29
C TYR A 161 -4.26 2.42 -23.70
N LEU A 162 -3.19 1.68 -23.99
CA LEU A 162 -3.02 0.30 -23.52
C LEU A 162 -2.95 0.23 -21.99
N ASP A 163 -2.30 1.19 -21.34
CA ASP A 163 -2.21 1.22 -19.88
C ASP A 163 -3.60 1.33 -19.21
N CYS A 164 -4.54 2.08 -19.79
CA CYS A 164 -5.94 2.10 -19.31
C CYS A 164 -6.68 0.77 -19.53
N ILE A 165 -6.46 0.10 -20.68
CA ILE A 165 -7.06 -1.22 -20.95
C ILE A 165 -6.51 -2.24 -19.95
N TYR A 166 -5.20 -2.28 -19.75
CA TYR A 166 -4.56 -3.16 -18.77
C TYR A 166 -5.11 -2.91 -17.38
N LEU A 167 -5.19 -1.64 -16.97
CA LEU A 167 -5.72 -1.24 -15.68
C LEU A 167 -7.15 -1.76 -15.46
N ALA A 168 -8.01 -1.67 -16.47
CA ALA A 168 -9.38 -2.17 -16.41
C ALA A 168 -9.44 -3.70 -16.26
N GLN A 169 -8.70 -4.44 -17.08
CA GLN A 169 -8.68 -5.90 -17.01
C GLN A 169 -8.09 -6.40 -15.70
N ILE A 170 -7.01 -5.77 -15.23
CA ILE A 170 -6.40 -6.08 -13.94
C ILE A 170 -7.41 -5.84 -12.81
N HIS A 171 -8.11 -4.71 -12.81
CA HIS A 171 -9.09 -4.41 -11.77
C HIS A 171 -10.14 -5.51 -11.66
N LEU A 172 -10.74 -5.93 -12.78
CA LEU A 172 -11.77 -6.98 -12.80
C LEU A 172 -11.23 -8.33 -12.30
N ASN A 173 -10.02 -8.73 -12.71
CA ASN A 173 -9.42 -9.98 -12.26
C ASN A 173 -9.07 -9.94 -10.76
N LEU A 174 -8.57 -8.81 -10.26
CA LEU A 174 -8.27 -8.63 -8.83
C LEU A 174 -9.52 -8.69 -7.97
N LEU A 175 -10.66 -8.17 -8.43
CA LEU A 175 -11.94 -8.31 -7.72
C LEU A 175 -12.35 -9.79 -7.56
N GLY A 176 -12.17 -10.59 -8.62
CA GLY A 176 -12.42 -12.04 -8.57
C GLY A 176 -11.51 -12.76 -7.58
N LEU A 177 -10.20 -12.47 -7.62
CA LEU A 177 -9.24 -13.06 -6.69
C LEU A 177 -9.46 -12.61 -5.24
N GLN A 178 -9.86 -11.36 -5.03
CA GLN A 178 -10.15 -10.86 -3.69
C GLN A 178 -11.36 -11.57 -3.07
N ALA A 179 -12.40 -11.83 -3.87
CA ALA A 179 -13.55 -12.61 -3.42
C ALA A 179 -13.15 -14.05 -3.02
N GLN A 180 -12.20 -14.65 -3.76
CA GLN A 180 -11.65 -15.97 -3.41
C GLN A 180 -10.76 -15.94 -2.16
N ALA A 181 -9.96 -14.88 -1.99
CA ALA A 181 -9.01 -14.73 -0.89
C ALA A 181 -9.66 -14.39 0.45
N SER A 182 -10.94 -14.00 0.46
CA SER A 182 -11.67 -13.57 1.64
C SER A 182 -13.06 -14.21 1.67
N PRO A 183 -13.13 -15.54 1.86
CA PRO A 183 -14.40 -16.24 2.09
C PRO A 183 -15.12 -15.70 3.34
N GLU A 184 -16.44 -15.91 3.40
CA GLU A 184 -17.26 -15.52 4.56
C GLU A 184 -16.83 -16.31 5.80
N PRO A 185 -16.32 -15.66 6.86
CA PRO A 185 -15.80 -16.34 8.04
C PRO A 185 -16.78 -17.31 8.71
N ALA A 186 -18.09 -17.04 8.64
CA ALA A 186 -19.12 -17.91 9.21
C ALA A 186 -19.24 -19.28 8.49
N THR A 187 -18.71 -19.39 7.26
CA THR A 187 -18.79 -20.60 6.43
C THR A 187 -17.46 -21.35 6.30
N GLU A 188 -16.43 -20.89 6.99
CA GLU A 188 -15.08 -21.41 6.87
C GLU A 188 -14.94 -22.83 7.42
N ASP A 189 -14.24 -23.71 6.70
CA ASP A 189 -13.87 -25.03 7.20
C ASP A 189 -12.64 -24.92 8.10
N LEU A 190 -12.89 -24.83 9.41
CA LEU A 190 -11.84 -24.71 10.42
C LEU A 190 -10.88 -25.90 10.46
N ILE A 191 -11.30 -27.10 10.03
CA ILE A 191 -10.42 -28.27 9.99
C ILE A 191 -9.40 -28.06 8.88
N SER A 192 -9.88 -27.81 7.64
CA SER A 192 -9.01 -27.56 6.49
C SER A 192 -8.08 -26.36 6.73
N LEU A 193 -8.63 -25.24 7.24
CA LEU A 193 -7.86 -24.04 7.52
C LEU A 193 -6.79 -24.25 8.59
N SER A 194 -7.13 -24.91 9.70
CA SER A 194 -6.16 -25.18 10.77
C SER A 194 -5.08 -26.17 10.34
N THR A 195 -5.43 -27.21 9.57
CA THR A 195 -4.44 -28.12 8.98
C THR A 195 -3.46 -27.36 8.11
N ARG A 196 -3.95 -26.54 7.18
CA ARG A 196 -3.08 -25.75 6.30
C ARG A 196 -2.22 -24.75 7.07
N TYR A 197 -2.79 -24.10 8.08
CA TYR A 197 -2.07 -23.17 8.95
C TYR A 197 -0.92 -23.87 9.68
N SER A 198 -1.17 -25.02 10.31
CA SER A 198 -0.15 -25.78 11.04
C SER A 198 0.98 -26.28 10.14
N GLU A 199 0.68 -26.74 8.92
CA GLU A 199 1.71 -27.13 7.95
C GLU A 199 2.64 -25.95 7.62
N LEU A 200 2.07 -24.79 7.32
CA LEU A 200 2.83 -23.58 7.00
C LEU A 200 3.64 -23.09 8.20
N GLU A 201 3.09 -23.19 9.41
CA GLU A 201 3.80 -22.82 10.63
C GLU A 201 5.05 -23.68 10.84
N GLN A 202 4.95 -25.00 10.65
CA GLN A 202 6.09 -25.91 10.77
C GLN A 202 7.18 -25.63 9.72
N GLN A 203 6.78 -25.42 8.47
CA GLN A 203 7.70 -25.04 7.39
C GLN A 203 8.40 -23.71 7.69
N TRP A 204 7.64 -22.72 8.15
CA TRP A 204 8.18 -21.41 8.51
C TRP A 204 9.17 -21.49 9.67
N LYS A 205 8.85 -22.24 10.75
CA LYS A 205 9.77 -22.43 11.89
C LYS A 205 11.12 -22.99 11.44
N SER A 206 11.09 -24.00 10.57
CA SER A 206 12.30 -24.66 10.05
C SER A 206 13.12 -23.71 9.18
N LEU A 207 12.47 -23.03 8.23
CA LEU A 207 13.13 -22.07 7.33
C LEU A 207 13.67 -20.85 8.08
N ASN A 208 12.92 -20.33 9.05
CA ASN A 208 13.32 -19.19 9.86
C ASN A 208 14.57 -19.52 10.70
N SER A 209 14.63 -20.73 11.28
CA SER A 209 15.82 -21.19 12.01
C SER A 209 17.07 -21.21 11.11
N GLU A 210 16.95 -21.70 9.88
CA GLU A 210 18.07 -21.70 8.94
C GLU A 210 18.46 -20.28 8.51
N PHE A 211 17.48 -19.44 8.21
CA PHE A 211 17.67 -18.04 7.86
C PHE A 211 18.40 -17.26 8.96
N GLU A 212 17.95 -17.35 10.22
CA GLU A 212 18.56 -16.69 11.36
C GLU A 212 20.01 -17.16 11.57
N HIS A 213 20.26 -18.46 11.46
CA HIS A 213 21.60 -19.02 11.58
C HIS A 213 22.56 -18.45 10.51
N LEU A 214 22.12 -18.42 9.25
CA LEU A 214 22.91 -17.85 8.14
C LEU A 214 23.12 -16.35 8.31
N GLN A 215 22.09 -15.62 8.73
CA GLN A 215 22.17 -14.19 8.98
C GLN A 215 23.19 -13.86 10.09
N GLU A 216 23.20 -14.60 11.19
CA GLU A 216 24.18 -14.46 12.27
C GLU A 216 25.60 -14.81 11.81
N ARG A 217 25.76 -15.89 11.05
CA ARG A 217 27.07 -16.25 10.46
C ARG A 217 27.59 -15.16 9.53
N MET A 218 26.74 -14.59 8.69
CA MET A 218 27.10 -13.50 7.78
C MET A 218 27.54 -12.27 8.57
N LYS A 219 26.78 -11.85 9.60
CA LYS A 219 27.15 -10.74 10.49
C LYS A 219 28.53 -10.96 11.12
N LYS A 220 28.75 -12.13 11.74
CA LYS A 220 30.03 -12.47 12.38
C LYS A 220 31.20 -12.50 11.39
N ALA A 221 30.97 -13.05 10.19
CA ALA A 221 31.99 -13.08 9.14
C ALA A 221 32.36 -11.67 8.66
N MET A 222 31.36 -10.83 8.38
CA MET A 222 31.57 -9.43 7.99
C MET A 222 32.34 -8.64 9.05
N GLN A 223 32.00 -8.83 10.34
CA GLN A 223 32.73 -8.22 11.45
C GLN A 223 34.19 -8.71 11.54
N ALA A 224 34.41 -10.03 11.50
CA ALA A 224 35.75 -10.61 11.60
C ALA A 224 36.66 -10.22 10.41
N GLN A 225 36.07 -10.00 9.25
CA GLN A 225 36.78 -9.61 8.02
C GLN A 225 36.85 -8.08 7.83
N ASN A 226 36.27 -7.28 8.73
CA ASN A 226 36.17 -5.82 8.61
C ASN A 226 35.50 -5.35 7.30
N ILE A 227 34.48 -6.08 6.83
CA ILE A 227 33.70 -5.74 5.63
C ILE A 227 32.39 -5.08 6.06
N SER A 228 32.17 -3.83 5.67
CA SER A 228 30.93 -3.09 5.95
C SER A 228 29.84 -3.29 4.90
N GLU A 229 30.18 -3.70 3.68
CA GLU A 229 29.26 -3.85 2.56
C GLU A 229 29.71 -4.93 1.58
N THR A 230 28.74 -5.64 1.01
CA THR A 230 28.90 -6.65 -0.05
C THR A 230 28.06 -6.23 -1.26
N SER A 231 28.04 -7.03 -2.33
CA SER A 231 27.17 -6.75 -3.50
C SER A 231 25.67 -6.66 -3.15
N ASN A 232 25.23 -7.32 -2.08
CA ASN A 232 23.81 -7.47 -1.75
C ASN A 232 23.43 -6.94 -0.36
N TYR A 233 24.39 -6.76 0.55
CA TYR A 233 24.12 -6.48 1.96
C TYR A 233 25.09 -5.48 2.56
N LYS A 234 24.58 -4.64 3.47
CA LYS A 234 25.33 -3.67 4.25
C LYS A 234 25.19 -3.97 5.75
N LEU A 235 26.32 -4.03 6.46
CA LEU A 235 26.35 -4.15 7.90
C LEU A 235 26.40 -2.74 8.53
N THR A 236 25.44 -2.46 9.40
CA THR A 236 25.37 -1.19 10.14
C THR A 236 25.34 -1.46 11.64
N SER A 237 25.91 -0.55 12.42
CA SER A 237 25.79 -0.52 13.87
C SER A 237 25.21 0.82 14.31
N TYR A 238 24.47 0.82 15.41
CA TYR A 238 24.03 2.02 16.10
C TYR A 238 24.20 1.81 17.60
N GLU A 239 24.60 2.87 18.30
CA GLU A 239 24.70 2.86 19.75
C GLU A 239 23.37 3.36 20.34
N ARG A 240 22.82 2.61 21.30
CA ARG A 240 21.63 3.02 22.05
C ARG A 240 22.03 3.36 23.48
N THR A 241 22.14 4.65 23.78
CA THR A 241 22.29 5.12 25.17
C THR A 241 20.94 5.04 25.87
N THR A 242 20.86 4.26 26.96
CA THR A 242 19.70 4.25 27.84
C THR A 242 20.08 4.88 29.17
N VAL A 243 19.41 5.96 29.54
CA VAL A 243 19.57 6.59 30.86
C VAL A 243 18.47 6.05 31.76
N LYS A 244 18.85 5.42 32.88
CA LYS A 244 17.92 4.88 33.88
C LYS A 244 18.09 5.66 35.19
N ALA A 245 16.99 5.99 35.84
CA ALA A 245 16.96 6.56 37.19
C ALA A 245 16.01 5.72 38.05
N ALA A 246 16.27 5.65 39.36
CA ALA A 246 15.34 5.02 40.29
C ALA A 246 14.05 5.87 40.38
N PHE A 247 12.89 5.23 40.34
CA PHE A 247 11.61 5.94 40.40
C PHE A 247 11.48 6.81 41.66
N THR A 248 11.93 6.31 42.80
CA THR A 248 11.92 7.03 44.08
C THR A 248 12.78 8.29 44.06
N GLU A 249 13.97 8.22 43.46
CA GLU A 249 14.87 9.37 43.32
C GLU A 249 14.27 10.41 42.36
N LEU A 250 13.73 9.95 41.22
CA LEU A 250 13.08 10.81 40.24
C LEU A 250 11.85 11.52 40.83
N ALA A 251 10.98 10.78 41.54
CA ALA A 251 9.80 11.34 42.20
C ALA A 251 10.18 12.39 43.25
N LYS A 252 11.21 12.10 44.08
CA LYS A 252 11.71 13.05 45.08
C LYS A 252 12.29 14.30 44.43
N LEU A 253 13.06 14.14 43.36
CA LEU A 253 13.64 15.26 42.61
C LEU A 253 12.53 16.12 41.99
N ALA A 254 11.55 15.49 41.34
CA ALA A 254 10.42 16.18 40.72
C ALA A 254 9.63 17.00 41.75
N GLN A 255 9.34 16.42 42.91
CA GLN A 255 8.69 17.12 44.02
C GLN A 255 9.52 18.28 44.56
N THR A 256 10.83 18.08 44.74
CA THR A 256 11.74 19.09 45.31
C THR A 256 11.95 20.28 44.37
N GLN A 257 12.02 20.02 43.07
CA GLN A 257 12.30 21.02 42.04
C GLN A 257 11.02 21.59 41.39
N GLY A 258 9.83 21.17 41.85
CA GLY A 258 8.56 21.59 41.27
C GLY A 258 8.39 21.17 39.80
N ILE A 259 9.01 20.07 39.39
CA ILE A 259 8.89 19.53 38.03
C ILE A 259 7.58 18.76 37.94
N ASN A 260 6.71 19.15 37.01
CA ASN A 260 5.46 18.46 36.75
C ASN A 260 5.70 17.20 35.88
N LEU A 261 5.52 16.02 36.47
CA LEU A 261 5.55 14.72 35.78
C LEU A 261 4.18 14.02 35.89
N ASP A 262 3.12 14.74 35.54
CA ASP A 262 1.74 14.24 35.56
C ASP A 262 1.34 13.67 34.19
N PHE A 263 1.55 12.37 34.03
CA PHE A 263 1.13 11.61 32.85
C PHE A 263 0.69 10.20 33.29
N PRO A 264 -0.23 9.55 32.55
CA PRO A 264 -0.74 8.24 32.93
C PRO A 264 0.36 7.17 32.86
N ILE A 265 0.36 6.27 33.83
CA ILE A 265 1.26 5.10 33.88
C ILE A 265 0.41 3.85 33.86
N THR A 266 0.73 2.91 32.98
CA THR A 266 0.07 1.60 32.96
C THR A 266 0.48 0.78 34.19
N LEU A 267 -0.49 0.52 35.07
CA LEU A 267 -0.30 -0.36 36.21
C LEU A 267 -0.36 -1.83 35.74
N THR A 268 0.78 -2.50 35.70
CA THR A 268 0.84 -3.94 35.40
C THR A 268 0.15 -4.75 36.50
N GLN A 269 -0.27 -5.99 36.22
CA GLN A 269 -0.89 -6.86 37.22
C GLN A 269 -0.02 -7.04 38.48
N LYS A 270 1.31 -7.11 38.29
CA LYS A 270 2.26 -7.17 39.41
C LYS A 270 2.20 -5.91 40.28
N LEU A 271 2.26 -4.72 39.67
CA LEU A 271 2.16 -3.46 40.41
C LEU A 271 0.81 -3.28 41.10
N GLN A 272 -0.28 -3.68 40.46
CA GLN A 272 -1.61 -3.67 41.08
C GLN A 272 -1.65 -4.57 42.32
N LYS A 273 -1.05 -5.76 42.25
CA LYS A 273 -0.93 -6.69 43.38
C LYS A 273 -0.06 -6.12 44.52
N ASP A 274 1.07 -5.51 44.18
CA ASP A 274 2.00 -4.91 45.15
C ASP A 274 1.38 -3.67 45.85
N LEU A 275 0.57 -2.89 45.13
CA LEU A 275 -0.20 -1.78 45.71
C LEU A 275 -1.35 -2.25 46.62
N GLY A 276 -1.96 -3.39 46.31
CA GLY A 276 -3.05 -3.97 47.09
C GLY A 276 -4.19 -2.97 47.30
N LYS A 277 -4.61 -2.79 48.56
CA LYS A 277 -5.70 -1.85 48.91
C LYS A 277 -5.35 -0.38 48.65
N ASN A 278 -4.07 -0.03 48.54
CA ASN A 278 -3.67 1.36 48.27
C ASN A 278 -4.02 1.78 46.84
N LEU A 279 -4.32 0.83 45.94
CA LEU A 279 -4.80 1.13 44.59
C LEU A 279 -6.11 1.94 44.62
N GLU A 280 -6.97 1.73 45.62
CA GLU A 280 -8.24 2.45 45.80
C GLU A 280 -8.03 3.95 46.08
N GLN A 281 -6.82 4.37 46.46
CA GLN A 281 -6.47 5.76 46.72
C GLN A 281 -6.06 6.51 45.44
N LEU A 282 -5.93 5.81 44.31
CA LEU A 282 -5.57 6.40 43.02
C LEU A 282 -6.82 6.55 42.15
N SER A 283 -6.93 7.68 41.45
CA SER A 283 -7.90 7.83 40.37
C SER A 283 -7.41 7.04 39.15
N VAL A 284 -8.02 5.89 38.88
CA VAL A 284 -7.63 4.99 37.78
C VAL A 284 -8.67 4.98 36.66
N ASP A 285 -8.20 5.17 35.43
CA ASP A 285 -9.00 4.94 34.22
C ASP A 285 -8.81 3.49 33.77
N ILE A 286 -9.91 2.73 33.72
CA ILE A 286 -9.90 1.30 33.34
C ILE A 286 -10.47 1.15 31.94
N ASP A 287 -9.60 0.83 30.98
CA ASP A 287 -10.00 0.40 29.64
C ASP A 287 -10.01 -1.13 29.53
N LYS A 288 -11.12 -1.72 29.07
CA LYS A 288 -11.28 -3.17 28.90
C LYS A 288 -11.33 -3.49 27.41
N ASN A 289 -10.22 -4.00 26.89
CA ASN A 289 -10.13 -4.50 25.52
C ASN A 289 -10.06 -6.02 25.50
N THR A 290 -10.99 -6.65 24.79
CA THR A 290 -10.92 -8.08 24.49
C THR A 290 -9.86 -8.30 23.41
N SER A 291 -8.88 -9.16 23.70
CA SER A 291 -7.89 -9.60 22.70
C SER A 291 -8.04 -11.09 22.46
N TRP A 292 -8.13 -11.48 21.19
CA TRP A 292 -8.18 -12.87 20.76
C TRP A 292 -6.77 -13.33 20.42
N ARG A 293 -6.42 -14.54 20.84
CA ARG A 293 -5.13 -15.16 20.53
C ARG A 293 -5.36 -16.57 20.02
N LEU A 294 -4.60 -16.97 19.02
CA LEU A 294 -4.53 -18.35 18.57
C LEU A 294 -3.35 -19.00 19.29
N ILE A 295 -3.61 -20.05 20.06
CA ILE A 295 -2.59 -20.81 20.79
C ILE A 295 -2.70 -22.26 20.33
N SER A 296 -1.58 -22.89 20.02
CA SER A 296 -1.59 -24.32 19.71
C SER A 296 -1.74 -25.14 20.99
N LYS A 297 -2.50 -26.24 20.94
CA LYS A 297 -2.68 -27.11 22.12
C LYS A 297 -1.36 -27.67 22.67
N THR A 298 -0.35 -27.83 21.82
CA THR A 298 1.00 -28.25 22.22
C THR A 298 1.74 -27.18 23.04
N GLN A 299 1.49 -25.89 22.78
CA GLN A 299 2.03 -24.78 23.58
C GLN A 299 1.32 -24.61 24.92
N GLU A 300 0.05 -24.99 25.03
CA GLU A 300 -0.67 -24.98 26.32
C GLU A 300 -0.10 -26.02 27.29
N SER A 301 0.23 -27.23 26.83
CA SER A 301 0.82 -28.26 27.70
C SER A 301 2.22 -27.91 28.22
N GLU A 302 3.04 -27.21 27.42
CA GLU A 302 4.36 -26.76 27.85
C GLU A 302 4.30 -25.61 28.86
N ALA A 303 3.23 -24.80 28.83
CA ALA A 303 3.02 -23.68 29.74
C ALA A 303 2.34 -24.07 31.08
N GLU A 304 1.68 -25.23 31.14
CA GLU A 304 1.12 -25.79 32.38
C GLU A 304 2.13 -26.62 33.17
N ASP A 305 3.26 -27.00 32.56
CA ASP A 305 4.36 -27.77 33.16
C ASP A 305 5.56 -26.91 33.66
N GLU A 306 5.51 -25.58 33.54
CA GLU A 306 6.46 -24.59 34.12
C GLU A 306 5.87 -23.80 35.32
#